data_AF-A0A3D2J826-F1
#
_entry.id   AF-A0A3D2J826-F1
#
_cell.length_a   1.000
_cell.length_b   1.000
_cell.length_c   1.000
_cell.angle_alpha   90.00
_cell.angle_beta   90.00
_cell.angle_gamma   90.00
#
_symmetry.space_group_name_H-M   'P 1'
#
loop_
_entity.id
_entity.type
_entity.pdbx_description
1 polymer ?
#
loop_
_entity_poly.entity_id
_entity_poly.type
_entity_poly.pdbx_seq_one_letter_code
_entity_poly.pdbx_strand_id
1 'polypeptide(L)'
;MCLTRLRLPVTGSFVTLLLSCLLLLFGTGSQAFAKTSKADNQSDGHVYVLNNNLGSPNSITVFNREEDGSLSLSGVTSIGGTGSIAAFADGTQGSLILTSDDTRLFAADAGSDQISVINVRNGHLSLVNVAFSGGAGPISLTYRNGLLYVLNAANGSAVTASVTGFRVDASGRLYPIAGSTKALSTTHPNPAQVQIDPSGHYLLVTEKATNLIDVYRIHEDGSLSNPTSFSSVGVYPFGFAFNPARPQELIVDDGFGTGNGIGAVTAYQLSHGNVNLINGPVLDNQIAPCWMVVTRDGHYAYTSNADSHTISGYGIANNGVISSLNANGVTASTPTDTFPIEEGLSSDSYYLYVLESRLLLKQPGPATLGGFAIHSDGSLTSVVDPSQITLPFSAIGLAAS
;
A
#
# COMPACT_ATOMS: atom_id res chain seq x y z
N MET A 1 -15.50 -2.76 -6.29
CA MET A 1 -16.14 -1.79 -5.38
C MET A 1 -15.42 -1.84 -4.03
N CYS A 2 -14.15 -1.40 -3.93
CA CYS A 2 -13.39 -1.53 -2.66
C CYS A 2 -14.04 -0.69 -1.55
N LEU A 3 -14.64 0.47 -1.86
CA LEU A 3 -15.24 1.37 -0.85
C LEU A 3 -16.49 2.17 -1.29
N THR A 4 -17.19 1.73 -2.35
CA THR A 4 -18.33 2.48 -2.93
C THR A 4 -19.64 2.35 -2.16
N ARG A 5 -19.63 2.69 -0.87
CA ARG A 5 -20.85 3.07 -0.13
C ARG A 5 -20.71 4.43 0.52
N LEU A 6 -20.50 5.48 -0.28
CA LEU A 6 -20.88 6.84 0.15
C LEU A 6 -21.07 7.77 -1.04
N ARG A 7 -22.34 8.04 -1.39
CA ARG A 7 -22.84 9.34 -1.86
C ARG A 7 -24.37 9.34 -1.99
N LEU A 8 -25.03 10.19 -1.21
CA LEU A 8 -25.87 11.31 -1.68
C LEU A 8 -26.26 12.23 -0.49
N PRO A 9 -26.40 13.56 -0.69
CA PRO A 9 -26.50 14.56 0.37
C PRO A 9 -27.95 14.97 0.68
N VAL A 10 -28.24 15.37 1.92
CA VAL A 10 -29.40 16.22 2.24
C VAL A 10 -29.02 17.23 3.32
N THR A 11 -29.30 18.49 2.99
CA THR A 11 -29.18 19.72 3.78
C THR A 11 -30.05 19.73 5.05
N GLY A 12 -29.59 20.40 6.11
CA GLY A 12 -30.45 20.83 7.23
C GLY A 12 -29.67 21.39 8.41
N SER A 13 -29.64 22.72 8.55
CA SER A 13 -29.21 23.44 9.77
C SER A 13 -30.20 23.22 10.93
N PHE A 14 -29.74 23.13 12.19
CA PHE A 14 -30.33 23.74 13.41
C PHE A 14 -29.47 23.48 14.69
N VAL A 15 -28.73 24.50 15.13
CA VAL A 15 -28.72 25.21 16.44
C VAL A 15 -29.06 24.47 17.78
N THR A 16 -28.07 24.44 18.71
CA THR A 16 -28.05 24.50 20.22
C THR A 16 -28.72 23.38 21.07
N LEU A 17 -28.37 23.03 22.34
CA LEU A 17 -27.69 23.71 23.48
C LEU A 17 -27.19 22.66 24.55
N LEU A 18 -26.05 22.95 25.22
CA LEU A 18 -25.58 22.68 26.61
C LEU A 18 -26.13 21.52 27.51
N LEU A 19 -25.25 20.78 28.22
CA LEU A 19 -24.82 20.97 29.64
C LEU A 19 -23.98 19.77 30.21
N SER A 20 -22.76 20.10 30.69
CA SER A 20 -22.00 19.69 31.91
C SER A 20 -22.12 18.31 32.61
N CYS A 21 -20.95 17.80 33.04
CA CYS A 21 -20.54 17.31 34.39
C CYS A 21 -19.56 16.13 34.26
N LEU A 22 -18.54 15.88 35.09
CA LEU A 22 -17.85 16.55 36.19
C LEU A 22 -16.59 15.67 36.43
N LEU A 23 -15.43 16.28 36.68
CA LEU A 23 -14.19 15.56 37.04
C LEU A 23 -14.33 14.85 38.39
N LEU A 24 -13.78 13.64 38.50
CA LEU A 24 -13.28 13.09 39.77
C LEU A 24 -11.93 12.40 39.55
N LEU A 25 -10.90 13.01 40.16
CA LEU A 25 -9.55 12.49 40.32
C LEU A 25 -9.52 11.43 41.42
N PHE A 26 -8.91 10.28 41.15
CA PHE A 26 -8.22 9.49 42.17
C PHE A 26 -6.96 8.87 41.56
N GLY A 27 -5.81 9.34 42.02
CA GLY A 27 -4.51 8.77 41.70
C GLY A 27 -4.14 7.65 42.67
N THR A 28 -3.47 6.61 42.16
CA THR A 28 -2.55 5.77 42.93
C THR A 28 -1.44 5.22 42.02
N GLY A 29 -0.20 5.47 42.43
CA GLY A 29 0.97 4.58 42.25
C GLY A 29 1.49 4.28 40.84
N SER A 30 2.39 5.12 40.32
CA SER A 30 3.33 4.70 39.26
C SER A 30 4.38 3.75 39.84
N GLN A 31 4.33 2.47 39.46
CA GLN A 31 5.48 1.57 39.60
C GLN A 31 6.36 1.74 38.36
N ALA A 32 7.47 2.47 38.52
CA ALA A 32 8.48 2.60 37.49
C ALA A 32 9.32 1.31 37.43
N PHE A 33 9.11 0.48 36.43
CA PHE A 33 10.08 -0.54 36.06
C PHE A 33 11.17 0.14 35.23
N ALA A 34 12.35 0.34 35.83
CA ALA A 34 13.55 0.69 35.10
C ALA A 34 13.92 -0.49 34.18
N LYS A 35 13.67 -0.37 32.87
CA LYS A 35 14.31 -1.24 31.88
C LYS A 35 15.76 -0.78 31.74
N THR A 36 16.67 -1.63 32.19
CA THR A 36 18.10 -1.54 31.94
C THR A 36 18.34 -1.35 30.44
N SER A 37 18.97 -0.24 30.06
CA SER A 37 19.38 0.03 28.68
C SER A 37 20.44 -0.99 28.25
N LYS A 38 20.04 -1.94 27.41
CA LYS A 38 20.99 -2.73 26.62
C LYS A 38 21.51 -1.82 25.51
N ALA A 39 22.82 -1.75 25.38
CA ALA A 39 23.54 -1.00 24.35
C ALA A 39 23.06 -1.40 22.94
N ASP A 40 22.96 -0.41 22.04
CA ASP A 40 22.70 -0.52 20.59
C ASP A 40 22.16 -1.88 20.14
N ASN A 41 20.88 -2.14 20.40
CA ASN A 41 20.16 -3.20 19.70
C ASN A 41 20.08 -2.76 18.24
N GLN A 42 20.98 -3.29 17.41
CA GLN A 42 20.80 -3.28 15.96
C GLN A 42 19.52 -4.09 15.69
N SER A 43 18.43 -3.40 15.34
CA SER A 43 17.16 -4.03 15.01
C SER A 43 17.30 -4.91 13.77
N ASP A 44 16.53 -6.00 13.71
CA ASP A 44 16.55 -6.95 12.58
C ASP A 44 15.82 -6.40 11.34
N GLY A 45 15.09 -5.29 11.51
CA GLY A 45 14.50 -4.53 10.43
C GLY A 45 13.71 -3.34 10.95
N HIS A 46 12.97 -2.70 10.06
CA HIS A 46 12.09 -1.58 10.39
C HIS A 46 10.76 -1.68 9.64
N VAL A 47 9.71 -1.13 10.24
CA VAL A 47 8.42 -0.91 9.58
C VAL A 47 8.14 0.58 9.54
N TYR A 48 7.79 1.07 8.37
CA TYR A 48 7.51 2.46 8.08
C TYR A 48 6.04 2.62 7.71
N VAL A 49 5.34 3.52 8.40
CA VAL A 49 3.94 3.85 8.10
C VAL A 49 3.84 5.32 7.75
N LEU A 50 3.28 5.63 6.58
CA LEU A 50 3.07 7.01 6.17
C LEU A 50 1.82 7.58 6.86
N ASN A 51 1.98 8.74 7.47
CA ASN A 51 0.90 9.50 8.10
C ASN A 51 0.44 10.58 7.12
N ASN A 52 -0.72 10.38 6.50
CA ASN A 52 -1.35 11.28 5.53
C ASN A 52 -1.96 12.52 6.22
N ASN A 53 -1.12 13.48 6.59
CA ASN A 53 -1.52 14.62 7.39
C ASN A 53 -2.27 15.66 6.54
N LEU A 54 -3.48 16.03 6.97
CA LEU A 54 -4.32 16.97 6.23
C LEU A 54 -3.93 18.41 6.57
N GLY A 55 -3.59 19.21 5.55
CA GLY A 55 -3.26 20.62 5.72
C GLY A 55 -1.97 20.91 6.50
N SER A 56 -1.17 19.88 6.79
CA SER A 56 0.14 19.97 7.43
C SER A 56 1.09 18.95 6.82
N PRO A 57 2.42 19.10 7.00
CA PRO A 57 3.41 18.16 6.47
C PRO A 57 3.09 16.71 6.81
N ASN A 58 3.16 15.82 5.82
CA ASN A 58 3.13 14.38 6.06
C ASN A 58 4.28 13.98 7.00
N SER A 59 4.13 12.82 7.63
CA SER A 59 5.16 12.24 8.47
C SER A 59 5.23 10.73 8.28
N ILE A 60 6.31 10.10 8.73
CA ILE A 60 6.44 8.65 8.76
C ILE A 60 6.65 8.23 10.20
N THR A 61 5.81 7.30 10.67
CA THR A 61 6.01 6.57 11.92
C THR A 61 6.93 5.39 11.65
N VAL A 62 7.97 5.25 12.46
CA VAL A 62 8.98 4.19 12.34
C VAL A 62 8.88 3.25 13.53
N PHE A 63 8.84 1.95 13.25
CA PHE A 63 8.99 0.90 14.24
C PHE A 63 10.29 0.13 14.01
N ASN A 64 10.96 -0.26 15.08
CA ASN A 64 11.98 -1.30 15.01
C ASN A 64 11.28 -2.66 15.01
N ARG A 65 11.71 -3.55 14.12
CA ARG A 65 11.30 -4.95 14.09
C ARG A 65 12.33 -5.76 14.87
N GLU A 66 11.87 -6.49 15.88
CA GLU A 66 12.67 -7.47 16.61
C GLU A 66 12.69 -8.82 15.87
N GLU A 67 13.59 -9.72 16.26
CA GLU A 67 13.78 -11.05 15.65
C GLU A 67 12.49 -11.87 15.59
N ASP A 68 11.60 -11.71 16.58
CA ASP A 68 10.32 -12.41 16.67
C ASP A 68 9.19 -11.75 15.86
N GLY A 69 9.48 -10.64 15.18
CA GLY A 69 8.53 -9.87 14.38
C GLY A 69 7.72 -8.86 15.17
N SER A 70 7.89 -8.78 16.50
CA SER A 70 7.26 -7.74 17.30
C SER A 70 7.82 -6.35 16.95
N LEU A 71 7.01 -5.33 17.21
CA LEU A 71 7.31 -3.95 16.85
C LEU A 71 7.46 -3.07 18.09
N SER A 72 8.52 -2.27 18.10
CA SER A 72 8.70 -1.20 19.09
C SER A 72 8.76 0.16 18.39
N LEU A 73 8.00 1.14 18.91
CA LEU A 73 7.99 2.49 18.33
C LEU A 73 9.39 3.11 18.43
N SER A 74 9.95 3.48 17.28
CA SER A 74 11.26 4.15 17.17
C SER A 74 11.11 5.66 17.13
N GLY A 75 10.14 6.18 16.37
CA GLY A 75 9.85 7.61 16.33
C GLY A 75 8.92 8.02 15.20
N VAL A 76 8.69 9.33 15.08
CA VAL A 76 7.90 9.93 14.00
C VAL A 76 8.72 11.05 13.37
N THR A 77 8.85 11.04 12.05
CA THR A 77 9.63 12.04 11.30
C THR A 77 8.74 12.77 10.31
N SER A 78 8.75 14.10 10.31
CA SER A 78 8.07 14.89 9.28
C SER A 78 8.84 14.85 7.96
N ILE A 79 8.13 14.67 6.84
CA ILE A 79 8.71 14.44 5.52
C ILE A 79 8.31 15.50 4.48
N GLY A 80 7.51 16.50 4.84
CA GLY A 80 7.02 17.50 3.89
C GLY A 80 5.74 17.03 3.17
N GLY A 81 5.41 17.66 2.04
CA GLY A 81 4.16 17.43 1.30
C GLY A 81 2.90 17.62 2.15
N THR A 82 1.72 17.31 1.63
CA THR A 82 0.49 17.21 2.42
C THR A 82 -0.35 16.04 1.95
N GLY A 83 -1.17 15.55 2.87
CA GLY A 83 -2.08 14.44 2.63
C GLY A 83 -3.44 14.83 2.09
N SER A 84 -4.16 13.84 1.56
CA SER A 84 -5.54 13.97 1.06
C SER A 84 -6.37 12.75 1.43
N ILE A 85 -7.54 12.91 2.07
CA ILE A 85 -8.47 11.78 2.23
C ILE A 85 -9.02 11.35 0.87
N ALA A 86 -9.36 12.30 0.01
CA ALA A 86 -10.03 12.02 -1.26
C ALA A 86 -9.18 11.13 -2.19
N ALA A 87 -7.86 11.30 -2.18
CA ALA A 87 -6.96 10.50 -3.00
C ALA A 87 -6.93 9.02 -2.62
N PHE A 88 -7.16 8.71 -1.35
CA PHE A 88 -7.05 7.35 -0.81
C PHE A 88 -8.41 6.74 -0.44
N ALA A 89 -9.51 7.49 -0.63
CA ALA A 89 -10.85 7.06 -0.28
C ALA A 89 -11.32 5.82 -1.05
N ASP A 90 -10.76 5.57 -2.23
CA ASP A 90 -11.04 4.38 -3.05
C ASP A 90 -9.95 3.30 -2.91
N GLY A 91 -9.01 3.50 -1.98
CA GLY A 91 -7.83 2.69 -1.70
C GLY A 91 -6.79 2.64 -2.83
N THR A 92 -5.54 2.39 -2.44
CA THR A 92 -4.35 2.46 -3.29
C THR A 92 -3.29 1.51 -2.74
N GLN A 93 -2.34 1.06 -3.56
CA GLN A 93 -1.15 0.35 -3.08
C GLN A 93 0.12 1.06 -3.53
N GLY A 94 1.14 1.08 -2.67
CA GLY A 94 2.46 1.66 -2.97
C GLY A 94 2.52 3.18 -2.81
N SER A 95 1.70 3.74 -1.90
CA SER A 95 1.75 5.16 -1.52
C SER A 95 3.03 5.51 -0.74
N LEU A 96 3.67 4.51 -0.12
CA LEU A 96 5.01 4.56 0.47
C LEU A 96 5.81 3.37 -0.06
N ILE A 97 7.01 3.61 -0.60
CA ILE A 97 7.91 2.54 -1.06
C ILE A 97 9.30 2.69 -0.46
N LEU A 98 9.90 1.55 -0.09
CA LEU A 98 11.29 1.43 0.32
C LEU A 98 12.12 0.87 -0.85
N THR A 99 13.31 1.42 -1.03
CA THR A 99 14.29 0.91 -2.00
C THR A 99 14.85 -0.44 -1.53
N SER A 100 15.19 -1.33 -2.47
CA SER A 100 15.64 -2.70 -2.15
C SER A 100 16.97 -2.79 -1.39
N ASP A 101 17.69 -1.67 -1.27
CA ASP A 101 18.91 -1.55 -0.47
C ASP A 101 18.66 -0.87 0.90
N ASP A 102 17.39 -0.64 1.24
CA ASP A 102 16.91 -0.03 2.47
C ASP A 102 17.48 1.37 2.75
N THR A 103 17.93 2.09 1.71
CA THR A 103 18.60 3.39 1.89
C THR A 103 17.68 4.60 1.68
N ARG A 104 16.50 4.39 1.10
CA ARG A 104 15.62 5.48 0.66
C ARG A 104 14.15 5.09 0.64
N LEU A 105 13.31 5.99 1.16
CA LEU A 105 11.85 5.94 1.03
C LEU A 105 11.37 7.01 0.05
N PHE A 106 10.28 6.71 -0.66
CA PHE A 106 9.50 7.67 -1.43
C PHE A 106 8.05 7.63 -0.98
N ALA A 107 7.45 8.80 -0.74
CA ALA A 107 6.07 8.93 -0.29
C ALA A 107 5.25 9.79 -1.26
N ALA A 108 4.02 9.37 -1.53
CA ALA A 108 3.06 10.08 -2.36
C ALA A 108 2.30 11.12 -1.53
N ASP A 109 2.50 12.40 -1.82
CA ASP A 109 1.88 13.51 -1.08
C ASP A 109 0.68 14.05 -1.85
N ALA A 110 -0.39 13.27 -1.82
CA ALA A 110 -1.56 13.44 -2.67
C ALA A 110 -2.32 14.77 -2.47
N GLY A 111 -2.19 15.42 -1.30
CA GLY A 111 -2.82 16.70 -1.00
C GLY A 111 -2.09 17.91 -1.58
N SER A 112 -0.79 17.76 -1.89
CA SER A 112 0.07 18.80 -2.44
C SER A 112 0.56 18.51 -3.86
N ASP A 113 0.09 17.41 -4.47
CA ASP A 113 0.53 16.92 -5.78
C ASP A 113 2.05 16.67 -5.86
N GLN A 114 2.64 16.19 -4.77
CA GLN A 114 4.09 16.09 -4.58
C GLN A 114 4.55 14.67 -4.24
N ILE A 115 5.87 14.49 -4.25
CA ILE A 115 6.59 13.31 -3.81
C ILE A 115 7.63 13.77 -2.79
N SER A 116 7.63 13.15 -1.62
CA SER A 116 8.67 13.32 -0.61
C SER A 116 9.73 12.23 -0.78
N VAL A 117 11.01 12.62 -0.78
CA VAL A 117 12.16 11.71 -0.86
C VAL A 117 12.91 11.74 0.46
N ILE A 118 13.13 10.56 1.06
CA ILE A 118 13.66 10.44 2.41
C ILE A 118 14.84 9.47 2.39
N ASN A 119 15.98 9.88 2.95
CA ASN A 119 17.07 8.94 3.22
C ASN A 119 16.75 8.13 4.47
N VAL A 120 17.13 6.86 4.43
CA VAL A 120 17.02 5.91 5.52
C VAL A 120 18.42 5.49 5.95
N ARG A 121 18.70 5.52 7.24
CA ARG A 121 19.93 4.99 7.85
C ARG A 121 19.59 4.31 9.17
N ASN A 122 19.53 2.98 9.19
CA ASN A 122 19.18 2.18 10.38
C ASN A 122 17.91 2.73 11.07
N GLY A 123 16.82 2.88 10.30
CA GLY A 123 15.55 3.41 10.84
C GLY A 123 15.51 4.92 11.01
N HIS A 124 16.65 5.62 11.01
CA HIS A 124 16.67 7.08 11.06
C HIS A 124 16.33 7.67 9.70
N LEU A 125 15.33 8.56 9.71
CA LEU A 125 14.81 9.21 8.52
C LEU A 125 15.30 10.65 8.43
N SER A 126 15.72 11.07 7.23
CA SER A 126 16.00 12.47 6.94
C SER A 126 15.42 12.86 5.58
N LEU A 127 14.55 13.86 5.56
CA LEU A 127 14.00 14.43 4.34
C LEU A 127 15.14 14.95 3.45
N VAL A 128 15.16 14.52 2.20
CA VAL A 128 16.08 15.00 1.16
C VAL A 128 15.47 16.18 0.43
N ASN A 129 14.30 15.96 -0.17
CA ASN A 129 13.57 16.98 -0.90
C ASN A 129 12.09 16.58 -1.07
N VAL A 130 11.30 17.58 -1.44
CA VAL A 130 9.92 17.41 -1.93
C VAL A 130 9.88 17.94 -3.35
N ALA A 131 9.25 17.22 -4.27
CA ALA A 131 9.16 17.59 -5.68
C ALA A 131 7.75 17.38 -6.22
N PHE A 132 7.35 18.16 -7.21
CA PHE A 132 6.06 17.94 -7.88
C PHE A 132 6.04 16.60 -8.60
N SER A 133 4.91 15.89 -8.48
CA SER A 133 4.66 14.59 -9.11
C SER A 133 4.51 14.65 -10.64
N GLY A 134 4.34 15.84 -11.21
CA GLY A 134 4.06 16.04 -12.64
C GLY A 134 2.61 15.77 -13.04
N GLY A 135 1.72 15.50 -12.08
CA GLY A 135 0.28 15.40 -12.27
C GLY A 135 -0.48 15.86 -11.03
N ALA A 136 -1.71 15.36 -10.84
CA ALA A 136 -2.53 15.65 -9.67
C ALA A 136 -2.91 14.37 -8.94
N GLY A 137 -2.89 14.41 -7.60
CA GLY A 137 -3.19 13.30 -6.71
C GLY A 137 -2.31 12.08 -6.94
N PRO A 138 -0.99 12.16 -6.71
CA PRO A 138 -0.13 10.98 -6.69
C PRO A 138 -0.62 9.99 -5.63
N ILE A 139 -0.76 8.72 -6.01
CA ILE A 139 -1.29 7.67 -5.11
C ILE A 139 -0.40 6.43 -5.01
N SER A 140 0.47 6.20 -5.99
CA SER A 140 1.30 5.01 -6.06
C SER A 140 2.63 5.35 -6.71
N LEU A 141 3.70 4.72 -6.23
CA LEU A 141 5.07 4.94 -6.62
C LEU A 141 5.74 3.61 -6.92
N THR A 142 6.70 3.62 -7.84
CA THR A 142 7.56 2.45 -8.09
C THR A 142 8.96 2.90 -8.47
N TYR A 143 9.96 2.22 -7.91
CA TYR A 143 11.36 2.56 -8.10
C TYR A 143 12.19 1.34 -8.52
N ARG A 144 13.05 1.51 -9.52
CA ARG A 144 14.04 0.50 -9.94
C ARG A 144 15.21 1.18 -10.64
N ASN A 145 16.44 0.85 -10.27
CA ASN A 145 17.66 1.24 -10.98
C ASN A 145 17.75 2.75 -11.31
N GLY A 146 17.44 3.62 -10.34
CA GLY A 146 17.47 5.07 -10.53
C GLY A 146 16.29 5.66 -11.30
N LEU A 147 15.29 4.85 -11.68
CA LEU A 147 14.02 5.31 -12.22
C LEU A 147 12.96 5.28 -11.13
N LEU A 148 12.25 6.40 -10.96
CA LEU A 148 11.03 6.49 -10.16
C LEU A 148 9.87 6.83 -11.10
N TYR A 149 8.79 6.07 -11.06
CA TYR A 149 7.52 6.45 -11.68
C TYR A 149 6.46 6.68 -10.62
N VAL A 150 5.63 7.70 -10.85
CA VAL A 150 4.49 8.05 -10.00
C VAL A 150 3.19 7.92 -10.80
N LEU A 151 2.17 7.36 -10.17
CA LEU A 151 0.81 7.30 -10.66
C LEU A 151 -0.01 8.44 -10.06
N ASN A 152 -0.46 9.34 -10.94
CA ASN A 152 -1.31 10.48 -10.62
C ASN A 152 -2.76 10.15 -10.97
N ALA A 153 -3.62 10.00 -9.97
CA ALA A 153 -5.00 9.55 -10.13
C ALA A 153 -5.99 10.67 -10.53
N ALA A 154 -5.50 11.89 -10.79
CA ALA A 154 -6.28 13.11 -10.98
C ALA A 154 -7.10 13.59 -9.77
N ASN A 155 -7.48 12.71 -8.84
CA ASN A 155 -8.12 13.02 -7.56
C ASN A 155 -9.33 13.97 -7.67
N GLY A 156 -10.24 13.67 -8.62
CA GLY A 156 -11.45 14.47 -8.87
C GLY A 156 -11.19 15.83 -9.53
N SER A 157 -9.94 16.13 -9.90
CA SER A 157 -9.58 17.30 -10.70
C SER A 157 -10.00 17.14 -12.15
N ALA A 158 -9.99 18.25 -12.90
CA ALA A 158 -10.18 18.27 -14.35
C ALA A 158 -8.94 17.78 -15.14
N VAL A 159 -7.82 17.54 -14.44
CA VAL A 159 -6.58 16.99 -15.04
C VAL A 159 -6.79 15.51 -15.38
N THR A 160 -6.11 15.04 -16.43
CA THR A 160 -6.10 13.63 -16.83
C THR A 160 -5.20 12.80 -15.92
N ALA A 161 -5.66 11.63 -15.48
CA ALA A 161 -4.83 10.67 -14.79
C ALA A 161 -3.61 10.29 -15.65
N SER A 162 -2.45 10.15 -15.02
CA SER A 162 -1.19 9.90 -15.74
C SER A 162 -0.19 9.11 -14.92
N VAL A 163 0.77 8.50 -15.61
CA VAL A 163 2.06 8.12 -15.04
C VAL A 163 3.09 9.19 -15.41
N THR A 164 4.04 9.49 -14.52
CA THR A 164 5.17 10.39 -14.79
C THR A 164 6.47 9.82 -14.24
N GLY A 165 7.58 9.94 -14.99
CA GLY A 165 8.87 9.37 -14.64
C GLY A 165 9.93 10.40 -14.25
N PHE A 166 10.80 9.99 -13.32
CA PHE A 166 11.94 10.76 -12.82
C PHE A 166 13.20 9.91 -12.79
N ARG A 167 14.34 10.52 -13.12
CA ARG A 167 15.66 10.01 -12.72
C ARG A 167 15.91 10.43 -11.27
N VAL A 168 16.39 9.50 -10.47
CA VAL A 168 16.83 9.75 -9.09
C VAL A 168 18.34 9.72 -9.08
N ASP A 169 18.97 10.83 -8.67
CA ASP A 169 20.42 10.85 -8.48
C ASP A 169 20.85 10.19 -7.16
N ALA A 170 22.16 10.06 -6.95
CA ALA A 170 22.71 9.47 -5.73
C ALA A 170 22.33 10.23 -4.44
N SER A 171 22.06 11.53 -4.54
CA SER A 171 21.62 12.34 -3.41
C SER A 171 20.13 12.15 -3.08
N GLY A 172 19.34 11.67 -4.05
CA GLY A 172 17.89 11.52 -3.96
C GLY A 172 17.09 12.53 -4.76
N ARG A 173 17.77 13.45 -5.46
CA ARG A 173 17.08 14.49 -6.20
C ARG A 173 16.38 13.90 -7.42
N LEU A 174 15.15 14.35 -7.64
CA LEU A 174 14.32 13.94 -8.76
C LEU A 174 14.52 14.87 -9.95
N TYR A 175 14.79 14.28 -11.11
CA TYR A 175 14.89 14.97 -12.40
C TYR A 175 13.81 14.41 -13.34
N PRO A 176 12.84 15.24 -13.78
CA PRO A 176 11.80 14.79 -14.70
C PRO A 176 12.40 14.19 -15.97
N ILE A 177 11.84 13.08 -16.43
CA ILE A 177 12.25 12.45 -17.68
C ILE A 177 11.36 12.98 -18.81
N ALA A 178 11.96 13.61 -19.82
CA ALA A 178 11.24 14.07 -21.00
C ALA A 178 10.51 12.90 -21.69
N GLY A 179 9.24 13.08 -22.05
CA GLY A 179 8.44 12.04 -22.70
C GLY A 179 7.96 10.89 -21.80
N SER A 180 8.22 10.95 -20.48
CA SER A 180 7.75 9.93 -19.53
C SER A 180 6.31 10.16 -19.03
N THR A 181 5.78 11.39 -19.12
CA THR A 181 4.39 11.64 -18.73
C THR A 181 3.44 11.08 -19.78
N LYS A 182 2.63 10.10 -19.40
CA LYS A 182 1.66 9.43 -20.27
C LYS A 182 0.30 9.34 -19.62
N ALA A 183 -0.73 9.58 -20.42
CA ALA A 183 -2.10 9.34 -20.01
C ALA A 183 -2.36 7.84 -19.88
N LEU A 184 -3.32 7.52 -19.03
CA LEU A 184 -3.93 6.19 -18.88
C LEU A 184 -5.01 5.97 -19.96
N SER A 185 -5.75 4.86 -19.88
CA SER A 185 -6.76 4.51 -20.88
C SER A 185 -7.88 5.55 -21.04
N THR A 186 -8.21 6.28 -19.96
CA THR A 186 -9.22 7.36 -19.93
C THR A 186 -8.77 8.49 -19.01
N THR A 187 -9.52 9.60 -18.97
CA THR A 187 -9.20 10.75 -18.11
C THR A 187 -9.31 10.44 -16.62
N HIS A 188 -10.24 9.57 -16.23
CA HIS A 188 -10.55 9.24 -14.83
C HIS A 188 -10.74 7.72 -14.67
N PRO A 189 -9.69 6.91 -14.85
CA PRO A 189 -9.79 5.44 -14.85
C PRO A 189 -9.87 4.84 -13.43
N ASN A 190 -9.78 5.68 -12.39
CA ASN A 190 -9.66 5.29 -10.98
C ASN A 190 -8.56 4.22 -10.79
N PRO A 191 -7.29 4.56 -11.05
CA PRO A 191 -6.23 3.57 -11.02
C PRO A 191 -5.88 3.18 -9.57
N ALA A 192 -5.31 1.99 -9.37
CA ALA A 192 -5.00 1.46 -8.03
C ALA A 192 -3.51 1.46 -7.71
N GLN A 193 -2.68 1.03 -8.66
CA GLN A 193 -1.24 0.85 -8.44
C GLN A 193 -0.45 1.03 -9.73
N VAL A 194 0.82 1.42 -9.60
CA VAL A 194 1.84 1.34 -10.64
C VAL A 194 3.03 0.49 -10.19
N GLN A 195 3.59 -0.34 -11.06
CA GLN A 195 4.82 -1.08 -10.76
C GLN A 195 5.71 -1.26 -11.99
N ILE A 196 7.03 -1.05 -11.83
CA ILE A 196 8.04 -1.44 -12.82
C ILE A 196 8.22 -2.96 -12.73
N ASP A 197 8.17 -3.64 -13.88
CA ASP A 197 8.42 -5.07 -13.93
C ASP A 197 9.84 -5.42 -13.47
N PRO A 198 10.09 -6.65 -13.02
CA PRO A 198 11.41 -7.02 -12.51
C PRO A 198 12.57 -6.86 -13.49
N SER A 199 12.33 -6.93 -14.80
CA SER A 199 13.36 -6.69 -15.81
C SER A 199 13.66 -5.20 -16.02
N GLY A 200 12.78 -4.30 -15.59
CA GLY A 200 12.94 -2.85 -15.75
C GLY A 200 12.59 -2.34 -17.17
N HIS A 201 11.87 -3.13 -17.95
CA HIS A 201 11.52 -2.84 -19.35
C HIS A 201 10.07 -2.42 -19.54
N TYR A 202 9.21 -2.67 -18.55
CA TYR A 202 7.79 -2.40 -18.60
C TYR A 202 7.30 -1.76 -17.31
N LEU A 203 6.33 -0.86 -17.45
CA LEU A 203 5.59 -0.26 -16.35
C LEU A 203 4.13 -0.73 -16.47
N LEU A 204 3.57 -1.24 -15.39
CA LEU A 204 2.19 -1.73 -15.35
C LEU A 204 1.34 -0.86 -14.46
N VAL A 205 0.08 -0.63 -14.86
CA VAL A 205 -0.93 0.09 -14.08
C VAL A 205 -2.24 -0.68 -14.09
N THR A 206 -2.86 -0.87 -12.93
CA THR A 206 -4.21 -1.43 -12.79
C THR A 206 -5.25 -0.31 -12.71
N GLU A 207 -6.32 -0.46 -13.49
CA GLU A 207 -7.40 0.52 -13.59
C GLU A 207 -8.75 -0.04 -13.13
N LYS A 208 -9.22 0.41 -11.97
CA LYS A 208 -10.42 -0.14 -11.34
C LYS A 208 -11.68 0.12 -12.16
N ALA A 209 -11.85 1.32 -12.72
CA ALA A 209 -13.10 1.71 -13.37
C ALA A 209 -13.26 1.13 -14.79
N THR A 210 -12.15 0.84 -15.46
CA THR A 210 -12.12 0.37 -16.86
C THR A 210 -11.88 -1.14 -16.96
N ASN A 211 -11.51 -1.80 -15.85
CA ASN A 211 -11.11 -3.21 -15.81
C ASN A 211 -9.91 -3.52 -16.71
N LEU A 212 -8.94 -2.59 -16.77
CA LEU A 212 -7.77 -2.70 -17.61
C LEU A 212 -6.48 -2.82 -16.79
N ILE A 213 -5.51 -3.49 -17.41
CA ILE A 213 -4.10 -3.48 -17.03
C ILE A 213 -3.36 -2.79 -18.18
N ASP A 214 -2.88 -1.57 -17.93
CA ASP A 214 -2.11 -0.78 -18.88
C ASP A 214 -0.63 -1.16 -18.78
N VAL A 215 0.01 -1.39 -19.93
CA VAL A 215 1.44 -1.69 -20.04
C VAL A 215 2.14 -0.63 -20.88
N TYR A 216 3.18 -0.02 -20.33
CA TYR A 216 4.05 0.93 -21.01
C TYR A 216 5.43 0.31 -21.17
N ARG A 217 6.06 0.44 -22.34
CA ARG A 217 7.49 0.14 -22.48
C ARG A 217 8.29 1.26 -21.85
N ILE A 218 9.27 0.90 -21.03
CA ILE A 218 10.31 1.79 -20.53
C ILE A 218 11.46 1.78 -21.53
N HIS A 219 11.75 2.93 -22.13
CA HIS A 219 12.90 3.11 -23.01
C HIS A 219 14.20 3.26 -22.19
N GLU A 220 15.36 3.12 -22.83
CA GLU A 220 16.67 3.22 -22.15
C GLU A 220 16.87 4.59 -21.47
N ASP A 221 16.32 5.65 -22.06
CA ASP A 221 16.31 7.00 -21.49
C ASP A 221 15.22 7.19 -20.41
N GLY A 222 14.47 6.15 -20.07
CA GLY A 222 13.36 6.12 -19.12
C GLY A 222 12.11 6.86 -19.59
N SER A 223 12.05 7.31 -20.85
CA SER A 223 10.78 7.74 -21.44
C SER A 223 9.84 6.54 -21.57
N LEU A 224 8.54 6.81 -21.69
CA LEU A 224 7.53 5.77 -21.81
C LEU A 224 6.95 5.74 -23.24
N SER A 225 6.56 4.55 -23.69
CA SER A 225 5.67 4.41 -24.86
C SER A 225 4.26 4.92 -24.53
N ASN A 226 3.36 4.93 -25.51
CA ASN A 226 1.93 4.96 -25.19
C ASN A 226 1.51 3.61 -24.57
N PRO A 227 0.41 3.56 -23.79
CA PRO A 227 -0.03 2.31 -23.17
C PRO A 227 -0.53 1.31 -24.21
N THR A 228 -0.29 0.04 -23.94
CA THR A 228 -1.06 -1.08 -24.48
C THR A 228 -1.92 -1.63 -23.35
N SER A 229 -3.24 -1.60 -23.52
CA SER A 229 -4.19 -2.02 -22.47
C SER A 229 -4.65 -3.45 -22.69
N PHE A 230 -4.68 -4.23 -21.60
CA PHE A 230 -5.19 -5.60 -21.56
C PHE A 230 -6.41 -5.65 -20.62
N SER A 231 -7.44 -6.40 -20.98
CA SER A 231 -8.56 -6.63 -20.07
C SER A 231 -8.11 -7.51 -18.90
N SER A 232 -8.43 -7.11 -17.66
CA SER A 232 -8.38 -8.04 -16.53
C SER A 232 -9.47 -9.10 -16.70
N VAL A 233 -9.20 -10.32 -16.27
CA VAL A 233 -10.19 -11.41 -16.18
C VAL A 233 -11.20 -11.09 -15.09
N GLY A 234 -10.75 -10.55 -13.96
CA GLY A 234 -11.62 -10.05 -12.92
C GLY A 234 -12.11 -8.62 -13.20
N VAL A 235 -12.98 -8.13 -12.34
CA VAL A 235 -13.49 -6.75 -12.38
C VAL A 235 -12.89 -5.95 -11.23
N TYR A 236 -12.64 -4.66 -11.44
CA TYR A 236 -11.94 -3.79 -10.50
C TYR A 236 -10.53 -4.29 -10.14
N PRO A 237 -9.62 -4.51 -11.11
CA PRO A 237 -8.24 -4.86 -10.81
C PRO A 237 -7.63 -3.80 -9.89
N PHE A 238 -7.06 -4.25 -8.77
CA PHE A 238 -6.59 -3.39 -7.70
C PHE A 238 -5.09 -3.55 -7.49
N GLY A 239 -4.68 -4.15 -6.37
CA GLY A 239 -3.30 -4.37 -6.01
C GLY A 239 -2.72 -5.49 -6.86
N PHE A 240 -1.43 -5.44 -7.12
CA PHE A 240 -0.73 -6.53 -7.77
C PHE A 240 0.72 -6.59 -7.30
N ALA A 241 1.29 -7.79 -7.39
CA ALA A 241 2.70 -7.98 -7.15
C ALA A 241 3.29 -9.00 -8.12
N PHE A 242 4.52 -8.73 -8.57
CA PHE A 242 5.33 -9.71 -9.28
C PHE A 242 5.90 -10.76 -8.31
N ASN A 243 6.00 -11.99 -8.79
CA ASN A 243 6.68 -13.06 -8.07
C ASN A 243 8.21 -12.82 -8.08
N PRO A 244 8.86 -12.59 -6.91
CA PRO A 244 10.30 -12.33 -6.86
C PRO A 244 11.16 -13.50 -7.35
N ALA A 245 10.69 -14.74 -7.18
CA ALA A 245 11.40 -15.94 -7.64
C ALA A 245 11.15 -16.29 -9.11
N ARG A 246 10.03 -15.81 -9.67
CA ARG A 246 9.63 -16.02 -11.08
C ARG A 246 9.21 -14.68 -11.68
N PRO A 247 10.17 -13.83 -12.10
CA PRO A 247 9.92 -12.40 -12.29
C PRO A 247 9.02 -12.02 -13.48
N GLN A 248 8.51 -13.01 -14.23
CA GLN A 248 7.52 -12.82 -15.29
C GLN A 248 6.09 -13.06 -14.80
N GLU A 249 5.90 -13.65 -13.62
CA GLU A 249 4.59 -13.93 -13.05
C GLU A 249 4.14 -12.75 -12.19
N LEU A 250 2.87 -12.37 -12.30
CA LEU A 250 2.23 -11.40 -11.43
C LEU A 250 0.86 -11.90 -10.99
N ILE A 251 0.47 -11.53 -9.78
CA ILE A 251 -0.85 -11.80 -9.21
C ILE A 251 -1.54 -10.46 -9.03
N VAL A 252 -2.78 -10.37 -9.51
CA VAL A 252 -3.62 -9.17 -9.41
C VAL A 252 -4.81 -9.49 -8.51
N ASP A 253 -5.07 -8.63 -7.53
CA ASP A 253 -6.33 -8.62 -6.80
C ASP A 253 -7.44 -8.12 -7.70
N ASP A 254 -8.49 -8.92 -7.81
CA ASP A 254 -9.68 -8.56 -8.55
C ASP A 254 -10.94 -8.83 -7.71
N GLY A 255 -12.02 -8.12 -8.02
CA GLY A 255 -13.37 -8.57 -7.65
C GLY A 255 -14.01 -9.42 -8.73
N PHE A 256 -15.12 -10.08 -8.41
CA PHE A 256 -15.98 -10.73 -9.40
C PHE A 256 -17.46 -10.30 -9.26
N GLY A 257 -17.77 -9.05 -9.66
CA GLY A 257 -19.13 -8.50 -9.69
C GLY A 257 -19.48 -7.58 -8.50
N THR A 258 -20.74 -7.59 -8.07
CA THR A 258 -21.31 -6.70 -7.03
C THR A 258 -21.98 -7.44 -5.85
N GLY A 259 -21.69 -8.73 -5.68
CA GLY A 259 -22.17 -9.56 -4.56
C GLY A 259 -21.25 -9.52 -3.33
N ASN A 260 -21.67 -10.19 -2.25
CA ASN A 260 -20.78 -10.53 -1.13
C ASN A 260 -20.03 -11.82 -1.45
N GLY A 261 -18.78 -11.96 -1.00
CA GLY A 261 -18.00 -13.19 -1.13
C GLY A 261 -17.54 -13.47 -2.56
N ILE A 262 -17.14 -12.42 -3.28
CA ILE A 262 -16.68 -12.48 -4.67
C ILE A 262 -15.26 -11.90 -4.81
N GLY A 263 -14.52 -11.81 -3.71
CA GLY A 263 -13.09 -11.55 -3.74
C GLY A 263 -12.36 -12.65 -4.49
N ALA A 264 -11.38 -12.25 -5.28
CA ALA A 264 -10.59 -13.16 -6.08
C ALA A 264 -9.20 -12.59 -6.36
N VAL A 265 -8.33 -13.46 -6.84
CA VAL A 265 -7.05 -13.09 -7.44
C VAL A 265 -6.90 -13.78 -8.78
N THR A 266 -6.19 -13.13 -9.70
CA THR A 266 -5.85 -13.69 -11.01
C THR A 266 -4.34 -13.69 -11.21
N ALA A 267 -3.78 -14.84 -11.63
CA ALA A 267 -2.38 -14.96 -11.98
C ALA A 267 -2.18 -14.76 -13.48
N TYR A 268 -1.17 -13.95 -13.83
CA TYR A 268 -0.77 -13.66 -15.20
C TYR A 268 0.73 -13.86 -15.38
N GLN A 269 1.12 -14.02 -16.64
CA GLN A 269 2.49 -13.96 -17.12
C GLN A 269 2.68 -12.75 -18.02
N LEU A 270 3.68 -11.92 -17.71
CA LEU A 270 4.16 -10.84 -18.56
C LEU A 270 5.22 -11.36 -19.53
N SER A 271 4.90 -11.43 -20.82
CA SER A 271 5.82 -11.85 -21.88
C SER A 271 5.92 -10.78 -22.96
N HIS A 272 7.10 -10.15 -23.06
CA HIS A 272 7.39 -9.09 -24.03
C HIS A 272 6.36 -7.95 -24.04
N GLY A 273 5.85 -7.59 -22.86
CA GLY A 273 4.82 -6.56 -22.70
C GLY A 273 3.38 -7.04 -22.88
N ASN A 274 3.17 -8.33 -23.14
CA ASN A 274 1.83 -8.94 -23.19
C ASN A 274 1.48 -9.58 -21.86
N VAL A 275 0.28 -9.31 -21.36
CA VAL A 275 -0.29 -9.92 -20.15
C VAL A 275 -1.09 -11.16 -20.56
N ASN A 276 -0.63 -12.34 -20.18
CA ASN A 276 -1.25 -13.62 -20.53
C ASN A 276 -1.77 -14.31 -19.26
N LEU A 277 -2.99 -14.85 -19.31
CA LEU A 277 -3.57 -15.58 -18.18
C LEU A 277 -2.76 -16.85 -17.86
N ILE A 278 -2.42 -17.06 -16.59
CA ILE A 278 -1.95 -18.35 -16.06
C ILE A 278 -3.15 -19.13 -15.54
N ASN A 279 -3.81 -18.61 -14.50
CA ASN A 279 -5.08 -19.13 -13.99
C ASN A 279 -5.82 -18.06 -13.18
N GLY A 280 -7.12 -18.30 -12.99
CA GLY A 280 -8.00 -17.43 -12.22
C GLY A 280 -9.32 -17.18 -12.94
N PRO A 281 -10.28 -16.50 -12.31
CA PRO A 281 -10.17 -15.97 -10.94
C PRO A 281 -10.14 -17.10 -9.89
N VAL A 282 -9.25 -17.00 -8.91
CA VAL A 282 -9.24 -17.88 -7.73
C VAL A 282 -9.96 -17.17 -6.61
N LEU A 283 -11.16 -17.64 -6.31
CA LEU A 283 -12.02 -17.04 -5.28
C LEU A 283 -11.46 -17.27 -3.88
N ASP A 284 -11.50 -16.23 -3.05
CA ASP A 284 -11.30 -16.33 -1.60
C ASP A 284 -12.61 -16.23 -0.82
N ASN A 285 -13.72 -15.93 -1.50
CA ASN A 285 -15.04 -15.74 -0.88
C ASN A 285 -15.08 -14.61 0.16
N GLN A 286 -14.13 -13.69 0.11
CA GLN A 286 -14.08 -12.48 0.95
C GLN A 286 -14.63 -11.27 0.18
N ILE A 287 -14.54 -10.09 0.78
CA ILE A 287 -15.05 -8.82 0.24
C ILE A 287 -13.92 -7.79 0.21
N ALA A 288 -13.78 -7.14 -0.94
CA ALA A 288 -12.80 -6.09 -1.21
C ALA A 288 -11.34 -6.52 -0.97
N PRO A 289 -10.83 -7.56 -1.68
CA PRO A 289 -9.39 -7.78 -1.78
C PRO A 289 -8.75 -6.61 -2.51
N CYS A 290 -7.76 -5.96 -1.91
CA CYS A 290 -7.24 -4.69 -2.43
C CYS A 290 -5.71 -4.51 -2.29
N TRP A 291 -4.98 -5.33 -1.54
CA TRP A 291 -3.51 -5.24 -1.48
C TRP A 291 -2.90 -6.60 -1.74
N MET A 292 -1.80 -6.65 -2.48
CA MET A 292 -1.17 -7.92 -2.87
C MET A 292 0.30 -7.92 -2.52
N VAL A 293 0.75 -8.97 -1.83
CA VAL A 293 2.18 -9.23 -1.61
C VAL A 293 2.52 -10.66 -1.96
N VAL A 294 3.74 -10.88 -2.48
CA VAL A 294 4.29 -12.19 -2.80
C VAL A 294 5.59 -12.39 -2.05
N THR A 295 5.68 -13.50 -1.34
CA THR A 295 6.88 -13.91 -0.59
C THR A 295 8.11 -14.03 -1.49
N ARG A 296 9.29 -13.76 -0.93
CA ARG A 296 10.57 -13.74 -1.67
C ARG A 296 10.91 -15.06 -2.36
N ASP A 297 10.53 -16.18 -1.75
CA ASP A 297 10.72 -17.52 -2.34
C ASP A 297 9.71 -17.83 -3.46
N GLY A 298 8.67 -16.99 -3.61
CA GLY A 298 7.68 -17.10 -4.66
C GLY A 298 6.72 -18.26 -4.48
N HIS A 299 6.54 -18.75 -3.25
CA HIS A 299 5.64 -19.86 -2.93
C HIS A 299 4.31 -19.44 -2.33
N TYR A 300 4.23 -18.25 -1.74
CA TYR A 300 3.01 -17.75 -1.12
C TYR A 300 2.69 -16.30 -1.51
N ALA A 301 1.41 -16.01 -1.64
CA ALA A 301 0.87 -14.68 -1.78
C ALA A 301 -0.19 -14.41 -0.71
N TYR A 302 -0.34 -13.14 -0.33
CA TYR A 302 -1.35 -12.70 0.63
C TYR A 302 -2.07 -11.46 0.10
N THR A 303 -3.37 -11.38 0.39
CA THR A 303 -4.19 -10.21 0.14
C THR A 303 -5.02 -9.82 1.34
N SER A 304 -5.10 -8.52 1.58
CA SER A 304 -5.95 -7.91 2.59
C SER A 304 -7.35 -7.62 2.04
N ASN A 305 -8.37 -8.12 2.75
CA ASN A 305 -9.78 -7.97 2.42
C ASN A 305 -10.43 -6.90 3.30
N ALA A 306 -10.49 -5.67 2.80
CA ALA A 306 -10.87 -4.48 3.58
C ALA A 306 -12.22 -4.67 4.30
N ASP A 307 -13.23 -5.10 3.57
CA ASP A 307 -14.62 -5.14 4.05
C ASP A 307 -14.95 -6.43 4.82
N SER A 308 -14.09 -7.45 4.74
CA SER A 308 -14.25 -8.70 5.51
C SER A 308 -13.38 -8.75 6.77
N HIS A 309 -12.44 -7.81 6.93
CA HIS A 309 -11.52 -7.77 8.08
C HIS A 309 -10.63 -9.02 8.16
N THR A 310 -10.18 -9.52 7.00
CA THR A 310 -9.45 -10.79 6.86
C THR A 310 -8.29 -10.67 5.90
N ILE A 311 -7.36 -11.61 5.99
CA ILE A 311 -6.27 -11.80 5.04
C ILE A 311 -6.46 -13.16 4.37
N SER A 312 -6.51 -13.18 3.04
CA SER A 312 -6.50 -14.42 2.25
C SER A 312 -5.07 -14.78 1.88
N GLY A 313 -4.75 -16.07 1.91
CA GLY A 313 -3.43 -16.58 1.51
C GLY A 313 -3.56 -17.59 0.38
N TYR A 314 -2.59 -17.59 -0.53
CA TYR A 314 -2.54 -18.46 -1.70
C TYR A 314 -1.19 -19.16 -1.80
N GLY A 315 -1.22 -20.45 -2.13
CA GLY A 315 -0.03 -21.17 -2.57
C GLY A 315 0.22 -20.95 -4.06
N ILE A 316 1.49 -20.82 -4.43
CA ILE A 316 1.96 -20.60 -5.80
C ILE A 316 2.79 -21.80 -6.24
N ALA A 317 2.30 -22.53 -7.23
CA ALA A 317 3.00 -23.66 -7.81
C ALA A 317 4.17 -23.20 -8.70
N ASN A 318 5.06 -24.14 -9.05
CA ASN A 318 6.25 -23.85 -9.88
C ASN A 318 5.96 -23.34 -11.30
N ASN A 319 4.73 -23.51 -11.77
CA ASN A 319 4.25 -23.01 -13.07
C ASN A 319 3.40 -21.73 -12.92
N GLY A 320 3.45 -21.07 -11.76
CA GLY A 320 2.70 -19.85 -11.46
C GLY A 320 1.24 -20.07 -11.15
N VAL A 321 0.73 -21.31 -11.20
CA VAL A 321 -0.66 -21.58 -10.85
C VAL A 321 -0.89 -21.30 -9.37
N ILE A 322 -1.87 -20.46 -9.08
CA ILE A 322 -2.25 -20.10 -7.70
C ILE A 322 -3.47 -20.89 -7.21
N SER A 323 -3.51 -21.19 -5.91
CA SER A 323 -4.64 -21.83 -5.24
C SER A 323 -4.80 -21.31 -3.81
N SER A 324 -6.02 -21.11 -3.33
CA SER A 324 -6.28 -20.69 -1.95
C SER A 324 -5.70 -21.69 -0.94
N LEU A 325 -5.05 -21.20 0.11
CA LEU A 325 -4.57 -22.00 1.23
C LEU A 325 -5.73 -22.51 2.10
N ASN A 326 -6.80 -21.72 2.21
CA ASN A 326 -7.93 -21.99 3.08
C ASN A 326 -9.23 -22.03 2.26
N ALA A 327 -10.07 -23.05 2.48
CA ALA A 327 -11.29 -23.23 1.71
C ALA A 327 -12.31 -22.08 1.89
N ASN A 328 -12.30 -21.44 3.05
CA ASN A 328 -13.09 -20.24 3.33
C ASN A 328 -12.37 -18.93 2.96
N GLY A 329 -11.14 -19.01 2.43
CA GLY A 329 -10.27 -17.88 2.11
C GLY A 329 -9.72 -17.08 3.29
N VAL A 330 -9.90 -17.54 4.54
CA VAL A 330 -9.40 -16.81 5.72
C VAL A 330 -8.13 -17.48 6.24
N THR A 331 -6.99 -16.84 6.01
CA THR A 331 -5.70 -17.26 6.61
C THR A 331 -5.44 -16.55 7.94
N ALA A 332 -5.87 -15.30 8.05
CA ALA A 332 -5.85 -14.54 9.30
C ALA A 332 -7.00 -13.52 9.35
N SER A 333 -7.25 -12.95 10.53
CA SER A 333 -8.27 -11.92 10.75
C SER A 333 -7.66 -10.70 11.42
N THR A 334 -8.20 -9.52 11.10
CA THR A 334 -7.90 -8.24 11.74
C THR A 334 -9.06 -7.83 12.64
N PRO A 335 -8.92 -6.79 13.49
CA PRO A 335 -10.02 -6.30 14.32
C PRO A 335 -11.25 -5.95 13.48
N THR A 336 -12.43 -6.41 13.91
CA THR A 336 -13.69 -6.27 13.17
C THR A 336 -14.18 -4.84 13.01
N ASP A 337 -13.56 -3.88 13.69
CA ASP A 337 -13.84 -2.45 13.59
C ASP A 337 -12.83 -1.70 12.70
N THR A 338 -12.01 -2.42 11.93
CA THR A 338 -10.96 -1.86 11.07
C THR A 338 -11.06 -2.35 9.64
N PHE A 339 -10.51 -1.61 8.69
CA PHE A 339 -10.31 -2.05 7.32
C PHE A 339 -8.81 -2.26 7.14
N PRO A 340 -8.30 -3.48 6.87
CA PRO A 340 -6.91 -3.65 6.48
C PRO A 340 -6.70 -2.95 5.14
N ILE A 341 -5.92 -1.85 5.11
CA ILE A 341 -5.78 -0.98 3.94
C ILE A 341 -4.36 -0.78 3.39
N GLU A 342 -3.40 -1.52 3.90
CA GLU A 342 -2.09 -1.73 3.28
C GLU A 342 -1.47 -2.95 3.94
N GLU A 343 -0.60 -3.64 3.21
CA GLU A 343 0.24 -4.68 3.79
C GLU A 343 1.63 -4.70 3.15
N GLY A 344 2.57 -5.27 3.88
CA GLY A 344 3.97 -5.31 3.47
C GLY A 344 4.71 -6.42 4.17
N LEU A 345 5.64 -7.04 3.44
CA LEU A 345 6.50 -8.09 3.94
C LEU A 345 7.82 -7.50 4.44
N SER A 346 8.38 -8.08 5.49
CA SER A 346 9.82 -7.91 5.78
C SER A 346 10.66 -8.41 4.59
N SER A 347 11.90 -7.93 4.44
CA SER A 347 12.75 -8.26 3.27
C SER A 347 13.09 -9.76 3.15
N ASP A 348 13.04 -10.48 4.28
CA ASP A 348 13.19 -11.93 4.41
C ASP A 348 11.86 -12.69 4.19
N SER A 349 10.73 -11.98 4.11
CA SER A 349 9.37 -12.53 4.00
C SER A 349 8.94 -13.44 5.16
N TYR A 350 9.59 -13.35 6.32
CA TYR A 350 9.14 -14.07 7.52
C TYR A 350 8.00 -13.37 8.25
N TYR A 351 7.77 -12.08 7.97
CA TYR A 351 6.73 -11.30 8.61
C TYR A 351 5.87 -10.54 7.60
N LEU A 352 4.57 -10.54 7.84
CA LEU A 352 3.56 -9.73 7.16
C LEU A 352 3.02 -8.70 8.15
N TYR A 353 3.08 -7.42 7.78
CA TYR A 353 2.50 -6.32 8.57
C TYR A 353 1.32 -5.72 7.83
N VAL A 354 0.26 -5.39 8.57
CA VAL A 354 -1.01 -4.92 8.01
C VAL A 354 -1.46 -3.65 8.69
N LEU A 355 -1.62 -2.58 7.90
CA LEU A 355 -2.16 -1.32 8.38
C LEU A 355 -3.68 -1.41 8.45
N GLU A 356 -4.22 -1.21 9.64
CA GLU A 356 -5.63 -1.40 9.94
C GLU A 356 -6.29 -0.04 10.18
N SER A 357 -6.99 0.46 9.17
CA SER A 357 -7.58 1.79 9.21
C SER A 357 -8.98 1.80 9.80
N ARG A 358 -9.28 2.84 10.58
CA ARG A 358 -10.64 3.17 11.01
C ARG A 358 -11.19 4.39 10.28
N LEU A 359 -10.53 4.87 9.22
CA LEU A 359 -10.89 6.08 8.47
C LEU A 359 -12.32 6.02 7.90
N LEU A 360 -12.79 4.82 7.58
CA LEU A 360 -14.01 4.58 6.80
C LEU A 360 -15.21 4.22 7.66
N LEU A 361 -15.02 4.15 8.99
CA LEU A 361 -16.12 4.07 9.94
C LEU A 361 -16.97 5.34 9.90
N LYS A 362 -18.23 5.24 10.35
CA LYS A 362 -19.14 6.39 10.53
C LYS A 362 -18.51 7.50 11.38
N GLN A 363 -17.68 7.11 12.35
CA GLN A 363 -16.82 8.02 13.11
C GLN A 363 -15.39 7.54 12.92
N PRO A 364 -14.57 8.25 12.12
CA PRO A 364 -13.19 7.89 11.92
C PRO A 364 -12.44 7.77 13.25
N GLY A 365 -11.63 6.73 13.38
CA GLY A 365 -10.82 6.45 14.57
C GLY A 365 -9.34 6.32 14.25
N PRO A 366 -8.46 6.21 15.27
CA PRO A 366 -7.05 5.95 15.03
C PRO A 366 -6.85 4.62 14.28
N ALA A 367 -5.85 4.61 13.40
CA ALA A 367 -5.42 3.37 12.76
C ALA A 367 -4.61 2.52 13.75
N THR A 368 -4.56 1.22 13.49
CA THR A 368 -3.75 0.24 14.21
C THR A 368 -2.81 -0.47 13.25
N LEU A 369 -1.86 -1.25 13.76
CA LEU A 369 -0.90 -2.00 12.96
C LEU A 369 -0.83 -3.43 13.50
N GLY A 370 -1.26 -4.38 12.69
CA GLY A 370 -1.14 -5.82 12.96
C GLY A 370 0.13 -6.40 12.34
N GLY A 371 0.48 -7.60 12.78
CA GLY A 371 1.69 -8.30 12.31
C GLY A 371 1.57 -9.79 12.51
N PHE A 372 2.05 -10.55 11.53
CA PHE A 372 1.98 -12.01 11.48
C PHE A 372 3.32 -12.62 11.09
N ALA A 373 3.75 -13.67 11.77
CA ALA A 373 4.79 -14.58 11.30
C ALA A 373 4.22 -15.47 10.19
N ILE A 374 4.99 -15.65 9.12
CA ILE A 374 4.69 -16.53 7.98
C ILE A 374 5.40 -17.87 8.21
N HIS A 375 4.64 -18.95 8.28
CA HIS A 375 5.17 -20.30 8.42
C HIS A 375 5.51 -20.93 7.07
N SER A 376 6.27 -22.01 7.10
CA SER A 376 6.71 -22.74 5.89
C SER A 376 5.57 -23.36 5.08
N ASP A 377 4.37 -23.46 5.65
CA ASP A 377 3.15 -23.94 4.97
C ASP A 377 2.26 -22.78 4.48
N GLY A 378 2.69 -21.54 4.68
CA GLY A 378 1.97 -20.32 4.34
C GLY A 378 0.93 -19.88 5.37
N SER A 379 0.78 -20.59 6.49
CA SER A 379 -0.09 -20.14 7.59
C SER A 379 0.50 -18.93 8.31
N LEU A 380 -0.39 -18.16 8.97
CA LEU A 380 -0.05 -16.92 9.65
C LEU A 380 -0.28 -17.05 11.16
N THR A 381 0.63 -16.53 11.98
CA THR A 381 0.45 -16.42 13.45
C THR A 381 0.71 -15.00 13.90
N SER A 382 -0.20 -14.39 14.66
CA SER A 382 -0.05 -13.02 15.14
C SER A 382 1.20 -12.87 16.02
N VAL A 383 1.99 -11.84 15.72
CA VAL A 383 3.19 -11.41 16.49
C VAL A 383 3.10 -9.97 16.96
N VAL A 384 2.14 -9.20 16.43
CA VAL A 384 1.80 -7.85 16.90
C VAL A 384 0.32 -7.82 17.26
N ASP A 385 0.03 -7.44 18.50
CA ASP A 385 -1.33 -7.11 18.94
C ASP A 385 -1.65 -5.67 18.49
N PRO A 386 -2.58 -5.47 17.54
CA PRO A 386 -2.90 -4.15 17.02
C PRO A 386 -3.43 -3.19 18.08
N SER A 387 -3.98 -3.68 19.20
CA SER A 387 -4.45 -2.83 20.30
C SER A 387 -3.33 -2.06 21.01
N GLN A 388 -2.07 -2.50 20.83
CA GLN A 388 -0.90 -1.88 21.45
C GLN A 388 -0.31 -0.73 20.61
N ILE A 389 -0.72 -0.59 19.34
CA ILE A 389 -0.20 0.42 18.42
C ILE A 389 -1.33 1.35 17.99
N THR A 390 -1.20 2.64 18.33
CA THR A 390 -2.14 3.67 17.88
C THR A 390 -1.43 4.60 16.91
N LEU A 391 -1.96 4.71 15.71
CA LEU A 391 -1.49 5.57 14.63
C LEU A 391 -2.49 6.70 14.34
N PRO A 392 -2.09 7.79 13.68
CA PRO A 392 -3.01 8.78 13.17
C PRO A 392 -4.14 8.14 12.36
N PHE A 393 -5.37 8.65 12.49
CA PHE A 393 -6.55 8.11 11.78
C PHE A 393 -6.40 8.13 10.25
N SER A 394 -5.51 8.99 9.74
CA SER A 394 -5.23 9.15 8.33
C SER A 394 -4.02 8.35 7.85
N ALA A 395 -3.42 7.47 8.68
CA ALA A 395 -2.31 6.64 8.22
C ALA A 395 -2.67 5.89 6.93
N ILE A 396 -1.73 5.90 5.98
CA ILE A 396 -1.81 5.30 4.64
C ILE A 396 -0.39 4.86 4.27
N GLY A 397 -0.22 3.82 3.46
CA GLY A 397 1.11 3.39 3.03
C GLY A 397 1.88 2.65 4.12
N LEU A 398 2.46 1.52 3.72
CA LEU A 398 3.30 0.70 4.58
C LEU A 398 4.50 0.19 3.77
N ALA A 399 5.68 0.23 4.36
CA ALA A 399 6.88 -0.41 3.84
C ALA A 399 7.63 -1.07 4.99
N ALA A 400 8.26 -2.22 4.74
CA ALA A 400 9.03 -2.95 5.74
C ALA A 400 10.36 -3.43 5.16
N SER A 401 11.36 -3.55 6.04
CA SER A 401 12.68 -4.12 5.75
C SER A 401 12.91 -5.41 6.52
#